data_AF-E6YSB1-F1
#
_entry.id   AF-E6YSB1-F1
#
_cell.length_a   1.000
_cell.length_b   1.000
_cell.length_c   1.000
_cell.angle_alpha   90.00
_cell.angle_beta   90.00
_cell.angle_gamma   90.00
#
_symmetry.space_group_name_H-M   'P 1'
#
loop_
_entity.id
_entity.type
_entity.pdbx_description
1 polymer ?
#
loop_
_entity_poly.entity_id
_entity_poly.type
_entity_poly.pdbx_seq_one_letter_code
_entity_poly.pdbx_strand_id
1 'polypeptide(L)'
;MPTGIDGEWIDTNGIISSFHSGIFETRAADTREKLSEGSYHYLNTHHVEIEIYSLLRGTVSRASCTISNDTMQLLCTSNTGSQFFLKRKT
;
A
#
# COMPACT_ATOMS: atom_id res chain seq x y z
N MET A 1 0.18 19.13 -5.00
CA MET A 1 1.15 18.02 -4.94
C MET A 1 0.66 17.07 -3.86
N PRO A 2 0.50 15.76 -4.13
CA PRO A 2 0.05 14.85 -3.09
C PRO A 2 1.20 14.64 -2.11
N THR A 3 1.04 15.20 -0.91
CA THR A 3 1.98 15.10 0.21
C THR A 3 1.83 13.74 0.89
N GLY A 4 2.95 13.07 1.17
CA GLY A 4 2.93 11.76 1.82
C GLY A 4 2.65 10.62 0.83
N ILE A 5 1.81 9.67 1.24
CA ILE A 5 1.59 8.41 0.53
C ILE A 5 0.31 8.40 -0.32
N ASP A 6 -0.49 9.47 -0.23
CA ASP A 6 -1.73 9.57 -1.00
C ASP A 6 -1.44 9.48 -2.51
N GLY A 7 -2.29 8.73 -3.21
CA GLY A 7 -2.18 8.44 -4.63
C GLY A 7 -2.09 6.95 -4.95
N GLU A 8 -1.75 6.67 -6.20
CA GLU A 8 -1.59 5.30 -6.71
C GLU A 8 -0.13 4.86 -6.65
N TRP A 9 0.07 3.59 -6.34
CA TRP A 9 1.36 2.92 -6.26
C TRP A 9 1.28 1.58 -6.95
N ILE A 10 2.39 1.06 -7.44
CA ILE A 10 2.47 -0.22 -8.14
C ILE A 10 3.60 -1.06 -7.57
N ASP A 11 3.31 -2.35 -7.36
CA ASP A 11 4.33 -3.34 -6.98
C ASP A 11 4.99 -3.98 -8.21
N THR A 12 5.95 -4.89 -7.98
CA THR A 12 6.63 -5.62 -9.07
C THR A 12 5.74 -6.64 -9.79
N ASN A 13 4.61 -7.02 -9.19
CA ASN A 13 3.67 -8.01 -9.72
C ASN A 13 2.56 -7.37 -10.55
N GLY A 14 2.54 -6.04 -10.67
CA GLY A 14 1.48 -5.31 -11.36
C GLY A 14 0.22 -5.15 -10.54
N ILE A 15 0.31 -5.15 -9.21
CA ILE A 15 -0.79 -4.80 -8.32
C ILE A 15 -0.74 -3.30 -8.04
N ILE A 16 -1.84 -2.62 -8.31
CA ILE A 16 -2.02 -1.20 -8.04
C ILE A 16 -2.58 -1.05 -6.63
N SER A 17 -1.87 -0.31 -5.78
CA SER A 17 -2.30 0.07 -4.43
C SER A 17 -2.69 1.55 -4.41
N SER A 18 -3.89 1.86 -3.95
CA SER A 18 -4.45 3.21 -3.87
C SER A 18 -4.61 3.64 -2.42
N PHE A 19 -4.11 4.84 -2.10
CA PHE A 19 -4.22 5.47 -0.79
C PHE A 19 -4.98 6.79 -0.94
N HIS A 20 -6.13 6.90 -0.31
CA HIS A 20 -6.87 8.15 -0.27
C HIS A 20 -7.70 8.25 1.00
N SER A 21 -7.66 9.40 1.69
CA SER A 21 -8.56 9.69 2.82
C SER A 21 -8.58 8.62 3.92
N GLY A 22 -7.44 7.96 4.19
CA GLY A 22 -7.33 6.86 5.16
C GLY A 22 -7.81 5.49 4.66
N ILE A 23 -8.28 5.39 3.42
CA ILE A 23 -8.71 4.16 2.77
C ILE A 23 -7.57 3.57 1.94
N PHE A 24 -7.35 2.27 2.11
CA PHE A 24 -6.42 1.49 1.33
C PHE A 24 -7.16 0.50 0.43
N GLU A 25 -6.79 0.43 -0.85
CA GLU A 25 -7.37 -0.52 -1.80
C GLU A 25 -6.29 -1.07 -2.74
N THR A 26 -6.35 -2.35 -3.08
CA THR A 26 -5.52 -2.94 -4.13
C THR A 26 -6.33 -3.50 -5.27
N ARG A 27 -5.82 -3.34 -6.50
CA ARG A 27 -6.42 -3.85 -7.73
C ARG A 27 -5.37 -4.49 -8.63
N ALA A 28 -5.77 -5.50 -9.40
CA ALA A 28 -4.93 -6.03 -10.47
C ALA A 28 -4.80 -4.98 -11.61
N ALA A 29 -3.60 -4.75 -12.14
CA ALA A 29 -3.39 -3.75 -13.18
C ALA A 29 -4.06 -4.09 -14.53
N ASP A 30 -4.24 -5.39 -14.81
CA ASP A 30 -4.80 -5.91 -16.05
C ASP A 30 -6.34 -5.95 -16.03
N THR A 31 -6.93 -6.60 -15.02
CA THR A 31 -8.38 -6.80 -14.92
C THR A 31 -9.09 -5.69 -14.14
N ARG A 32 -8.35 -4.88 -13.37
CA ARG A 32 -8.88 -3.90 -12.40
C ARG A 32 -9.75 -4.52 -11.30
N GLU A 33 -9.69 -5.84 -11.16
CA GLU A 33 -10.35 -6.58 -10.10
C GLU A 33 -9.78 -6.14 -8.75
N LYS A 34 -10.66 -5.92 -7.78
CA LYS A 34 -10.29 -5.55 -6.42
C LYS A 34 -9.79 -6.78 -5.67
N LEU A 35 -8.55 -6.74 -5.20
CA LEU A 35 -7.88 -7.89 -4.57
C LEU A 35 -7.89 -7.79 -3.04
N SER A 36 -7.73 -6.57 -2.52
CA SER A 36 -7.74 -6.27 -1.10
C SER A 36 -8.31 -4.89 -0.82
N GLU A 37 -8.75 -4.68 0.41
CA GLU A 37 -9.20 -3.39 0.93
C GLU A 37 -8.76 -3.21 2.38
N GLY A 38 -8.87 -1.99 2.89
CA GLY A 38 -8.62 -1.72 4.29
C GLY A 38 -8.38 -0.25 4.53
N SER A 39 -7.49 0.02 5.48
CA SER A 39 -7.22 1.38 5.92
C SER A 39 -5.75 1.58 6.18
N TYR A 40 -5.31 2.84 6.17
CA TYR A 40 -3.96 3.21 6.53
C TYR A 40 -3.98 4.41 7.47
N HIS A 41 -2.98 4.48 8.34
CA HIS A 41 -2.79 5.61 9.23
C HIS A 41 -1.31 5.91 9.43
N TYR A 42 -0.99 7.20 9.56
CA TYR A 42 0.36 7.65 9.82
C TYR A 42 0.73 7.41 11.28
N LEU A 43 1.78 6.64 11.52
CA LEU A 43 2.41 6.52 12.84
C LEU A 43 3.34 7.72 13.10
N ASN A 44 4.02 8.18 12.06
CA ASN A 44 4.81 9.42 12.05
C ASN A 44 4.93 9.98 10.62
N THR A 45 5.74 11.01 10.43
CA THR A 45 5.92 11.71 9.13
C THR A 45 6.38 10.79 7.99
N HIS A 46 7.10 9.71 8.29
CA HIS A 46 7.66 8.79 7.30
C HIS A 46 7.16 7.35 7.45
N HIS A 47 6.42 7.02 8.51
CA HIS A 47 5.94 5.66 8.77
C HIS A 47 4.42 5.62 8.76
N VAL A 48 3.90 4.66 8.02
CA VAL A 48 2.47 4.37 7.89
C VAL A 48 2.25 2.92 8.26
N GLU A 49 1.19 2.67 9.02
CA GLU A 49 0.66 1.33 9.20
C GLU A 49 -0.57 1.14 8.31
N ILE A 50 -0.65 -0.02 7.66
CA ILE A 50 -1.72 -0.40 6.75
C ILE A 50 -2.35 -1.68 7.30
N GLU A 51 -3.66 -1.66 7.45
CA GLU A 51 -4.46 -2.87 7.64
C GLU A 51 -5.02 -3.31 6.29
N ILE A 52 -4.80 -4.57 5.96
CA ILE A 52 -5.09 -5.15 4.65
C ILE A 52 -6.02 -6.34 4.84
N TYR A 53 -7.23 -6.25 4.32
CA TYR A 53 -8.17 -7.35 4.17
C TYR A 53 -8.10 -7.90 2.75
N SER A 54 -7.59 -9.12 2.60
CA SER A 54 -7.54 -9.80 1.31
C SER A 54 -8.91 -10.39 0.98
N LEU A 55 -9.52 -9.94 -0.12
CA LEU A 55 -10.79 -10.47 -0.61
C LEU A 55 -10.62 -11.89 -1.17
N LEU A 56 -9.47 -12.17 -1.79
CA LEU A 56 -9.16 -13.49 -2.35
C LEU A 56 -9.03 -14.59 -1.29
N ARG A 57 -8.48 -14.24 -0.12
CA ARG A 57 -8.16 -15.21 0.95
C ARG A 57 -9.06 -15.11 2.16
N GLY A 58 -9.83 -14.01 2.30
CA GLY A 58 -10.63 -13.73 3.49
C GLY A 58 -9.80 -13.47 4.75
N THR A 59 -8.55 -13.04 4.60
CA THR A 59 -7.60 -12.86 5.71
C THR A 59 -7.24 -11.41 5.93
N VAL A 60 -7.10 -11.00 7.19
CA VAL A 60 -6.52 -9.71 7.58
C VAL A 60 -5.02 -9.85 7.79
N SER A 61 -4.24 -8.96 7.21
CA SER A 61 -2.81 -8.76 7.49
C SER A 61 -2.54 -7.30 7.80
N ARG A 62 -1.36 -7.03 8.36
CA ARG A 62 -0.88 -5.67 8.62
C ARG A 62 0.47 -5.49 7.97
N ALA A 63 0.72 -4.30 7.46
CA ALA A 63 2.01 -3.94 6.90
C ALA A 63 2.45 -2.58 7.44
N SER A 64 3.71 -2.47 7.83
CA SER A 64 4.33 -1.21 8.20
C SER A 64 5.17 -0.73 7.02
N CYS A 65 4.88 0.48 6.53
CA CYS A 65 5.54 1.07 5.38
C CYS A 65 6.29 2.34 5.76
N THR A 66 7.50 2.48 5.21
CA THR A 66 8.33 3.67 5.36
C THR A 66 8.47 4.38 4.03
N ILE A 67 8.24 5.70 4.03
CA ILE A 67 8.45 6.58 2.88
C ILE A 67 9.95 6.77 2.70
N SER A 68 10.46 6.38 1.54
CA SER A 68 11.86 6.66 1.18
C SER A 68 12.09 8.16 1.05
N ASN A 69 13.34 8.61 1.26
CA ASN A 69 13.74 10.02 1.10
C ASN A 69 13.39 10.60 -0.29
N ASP A 70 13.29 9.74 -1.31
CA ASP A 70 12.91 10.11 -2.68
C ASP A 70 11.38 10.30 -2.86
N THR A 71 10.56 9.99 -1.85
CA THR A 71 9.07 10.03 -1.86
C THR A 71 8.37 9.22 -2.97
N MET A 72 9.12 8.59 -3.88
CA MET A 72 8.61 7.76 -4.97
C MET A 72 8.59 6.27 -4.63
N GLN A 73 9.10 5.89 -3.45
CA GLN A 73 9.17 4.50 -3.02
C GLN A 73 8.66 4.36 -1.59
N LEU A 74 7.80 3.36 -1.39
CA LEU A 74 7.39 2.87 -0.07
C LEU A 74 8.04 1.53 0.19
N LEU A 75 8.75 1.42 1.30
CA LEU A 75 9.33 0.16 1.76
C LEU A 75 8.42 -0.44 2.82
N CYS A 76 7.75 -1.53 2.50
CA CYS A 76 6.72 -2.13 3.33
C CYS A 76 7.16 -3.49 3.88
N THR A 77 6.87 -3.73 5.14
CA THR A 77 7.10 -5.02 5.81
C THR A 77 5.77 -5.53 6.35
N SER A 78 5.34 -6.70 5.86
CA SER A 78 4.19 -7.43 6.37
C SER A 78 4.43 -7.95 7.79
N ASN A 79 3.37 -8.13 8.57
CA ASN A 79 3.41 -8.79 9.88
C ASN A 79 3.96 -10.23 9.81
N THR A 80 3.93 -10.85 8.63
CA THR A 80 4.54 -12.16 8.36
C THR A 80 6.06 -12.09 8.10
N GLY A 81 6.67 -10.90 8.16
CA GLY A 81 8.10 -10.68 7.89
C GLY A 81 8.44 -10.50 6.41
N SER A 82 7.46 -10.59 5.50
CA SER A 82 7.68 -10.39 4.07
C SER A 82 7.89 -8.91 3.74
N GLN A 83 9.00 -8.59 3.09
CA GLN A 83 9.31 -7.23 2.62
C GLN A 83 8.93 -7.06 1.16
N PHE A 84 8.33 -5.93 0.83
CA PHE A 84 7.98 -5.54 -0.52
C PHE A 84 8.12 -4.02 -0.67
N PHE A 85 8.29 -3.55 -1.90
CA PHE A 85 8.34 -2.12 -2.19
C PHE A 85 7.25 -1.75 -3.18
N LEU A 86 6.67 -0.58 -2.97
CA LEU A 86 5.71 0.04 -3.88
C LEU A 86 6.37 1.25 -4.52
N LYS A 87 6.21 1.38 -5.84
CA LYS A 87 6.66 2.55 -6.59
C LYS A 87 5.49 3.45 -6.87
N ARG A 88 5.67 4.76 -6.71
CA ARG A 88 4.61 5.72 -6.99
C ARG A 88 4.26 5.70 -8.48
N LYS A 89 2.99 5.58 -8.79
CA LYS A 89 2.47 5.68 -10.15
C LYS A 89 2.18 7.16 -10.42
N THR A 90 3.08 7.78 -11.17
CA THR A 90 2.98 9.17 -11.65
C THR A 90 2.11 9.27 -12.89
#